data_AF-A0A553P1M3-F1
#
_entry.id   AF-A0A553P1M3-F1
#
_cell.length_a   1.000
_cell.length_b   1.000
_cell.length_c   1.000
_cell.angle_alpha   90.00
_cell.angle_beta   90.00
_cell.angle_gamma   90.00
#
_symmetry.space_group_name_H-M   'P 1'
#
loop_
_entity.id
_entity.type
_entity.pdbx_description
1 polymer ?
#
loop_
_entity_poly.entity_id
_entity_poly.type
_entity_poly.pdbx_seq_one_letter_code
_entity_poly.pdbx_strand_id
1 'polypeptide(L)'
;MNSLGWKSLLMVCTLVSVGECATGAVSCGNCRAPKFQDREFYLPFCAEDQEGNQVTHKNVCDAICSGKFTKGSCDGCETECTAVFMPVCSLDQRQLFANSCHAKCSGLGEEEYKDCEGLNIVIPGKTKLPPNNLLPKRLQNSILKNTHELNEDDLDQSATNEDQDV
;
A
#
# COMPACT_ATOMS: atom_id res chain seq x y z
N MET A 1 -12.25 85.00 18.18
CA MET A 1 -10.89 84.81 18.73
C MET A 1 -10.86 83.47 19.47
N ASN A 2 -9.81 82.68 19.23
CA ASN A 2 -9.38 81.43 19.90
C ASN A 2 -10.14 80.17 19.40
N SER A 3 -9.63 79.29 18.53
CA SER A 3 -8.32 78.59 18.38
C SER A 3 -8.04 77.52 19.44
N LEU A 4 -7.41 76.42 18.97
CA LEU A 4 -6.94 75.18 19.64
C LEU A 4 -8.01 74.07 19.81
N GLY A 5 -7.78 72.81 19.43
CA GLY A 5 -6.57 72.18 18.92
C GLY A 5 -6.87 70.75 18.47
N TRP A 6 -6.31 70.42 17.31
CA TRP A 6 -6.27 69.10 16.68
C TRP A 6 -5.39 68.16 17.51
N LYS A 7 -5.89 66.99 17.92
CA LYS A 7 -5.03 65.83 18.21
C LYS A 7 -5.61 64.60 17.56
N SER A 8 -5.18 64.38 16.31
CA SER A 8 -5.23 63.09 15.63
C SER A 8 -4.49 62.06 16.49
N LEU A 9 -5.22 61.10 17.06
CA LEU A 9 -4.64 59.87 17.58
C LEU A 9 -4.69 58.84 16.45
N LEU A 10 -3.68 58.86 15.59
CA LEU A 10 -3.46 57.78 14.62
C LEU A 10 -2.92 56.57 15.38
N MET A 11 -3.82 55.65 15.71
CA MET A 11 -3.47 54.31 16.19
C MET A 11 -2.93 53.51 15.00
N VAL A 12 -1.60 53.51 14.84
CA VAL A 12 -0.92 52.68 13.85
C VAL A 12 -0.88 51.25 14.39
N CYS A 13 -1.88 50.45 14.04
CA CYS A 13 -1.80 48.99 14.16
C CYS A 13 -0.81 48.50 13.10
N THR A 14 0.45 48.32 13.50
CA THR A 14 1.43 47.60 12.70
C THR A 14 1.01 46.13 12.63
N LEU A 15 0.36 45.75 11.54
CA LEU A 15 0.18 44.35 11.16
C LEU A 15 1.55 43.79 10.79
N VAL A 16 2.22 43.16 11.76
CA VAL A 16 3.36 42.29 11.48
C VAL A 16 2.79 41.04 10.85
N SER A 17 2.84 40.95 9.52
CA SER A 17 2.60 39.70 8.81
C SER A 17 3.76 38.77 9.12
N VAL A 18 3.57 37.90 10.12
CA VAL A 18 4.43 36.74 10.32
C VAL A 18 4.20 35.88 9.08
N GLY A 19 5.17 35.86 8.17
CA GLY A 19 5.14 34.94 7.05
C GLY A 19 5.47 33.56 7.59
N GLU A 20 4.46 32.78 7.93
CA GLU A 20 4.64 31.33 8.04
C GLU A 20 5.12 30.82 6.67
N CYS A 21 6.39 30.42 6.61
CA CYS A 21 6.89 29.59 5.54
C CYS A 21 6.08 28.29 5.58
N ALA A 22 5.12 28.14 4.66
CA ALA A 22 4.47 26.87 4.40
C ALA A 22 5.55 25.88 3.95
N THR A 23 6.08 25.11 4.89
CA THR A 23 6.66 23.80 4.60
C THR A 23 5.63 23.10 3.72
N GLY A 24 6.01 22.72 2.50
CA GLY A 24 5.10 22.20 1.48
C GLY A 24 4.26 21.04 1.98
N ALA A 25 3.16 21.34 2.66
CA ALA A 25 2.15 20.40 3.06
C ALA A 25 1.43 20.06 1.77
N VAL A 26 1.57 18.82 1.32
CA VAL A 26 0.75 18.29 0.24
C VAL A 26 -0.70 18.52 0.66
N SER A 27 -1.37 19.44 -0.02
CA SER A 27 -2.79 19.67 0.22
C SER A 27 -3.54 18.43 -0.21
N CYS A 28 -4.39 17.92 0.68
CA CYS A 28 -5.32 16.80 0.46
C CYS A 28 -5.98 16.88 -0.94
N GLY A 29 -6.35 18.08 -1.39
CA GLY A 29 -7.04 18.29 -2.68
C GLY A 29 -6.24 17.99 -3.95
N ASN A 30 -4.91 17.85 -3.87
CA ASN A 30 -4.04 17.60 -5.03
C ASN A 30 -3.31 16.25 -4.97
N CYS A 31 -3.57 15.43 -3.95
CA CYS A 31 -2.93 14.14 -3.84
C CYS A 31 -3.49 13.17 -4.89
N ARG A 32 -2.61 12.39 -5.52
CA ARG A 32 -3.01 11.35 -6.49
C ARG A 32 -2.59 10.00 -5.96
N ALA A 33 -3.56 9.10 -5.83
CA ALA A 33 -3.31 7.74 -5.38
C ALA A 33 -2.18 7.11 -6.23
N PRO A 34 -1.26 6.37 -5.60
CA PRO A 34 -0.18 5.69 -6.31
C PRO A 34 -0.77 4.69 -7.29
N LYS A 35 -0.26 4.72 -8.53
CA LYS A 35 -0.67 3.79 -9.59
C LYS A 35 0.50 2.97 -10.09
N PHE A 36 0.23 1.72 -10.44
CA PHE A 36 1.14 0.85 -11.18
C PHE A 36 0.48 0.43 -12.48
N GLN A 37 1.07 0.81 -13.62
CA GLN A 37 0.53 0.53 -14.95
C GLN A 37 -0.98 0.87 -15.04
N ASP A 38 -1.30 2.10 -14.66
CA ASP A 38 -2.65 2.70 -14.64
C ASP A 38 -3.67 2.12 -13.66
N ARG A 39 -3.26 1.20 -12.79
CA ARG A 39 -4.10 0.60 -11.73
C ARG A 39 -3.76 1.20 -10.38
N GLU A 40 -4.76 1.45 -9.55
CA GLU A 40 -4.54 1.93 -8.18
C GLU A 40 -3.85 0.85 -7.37
N PHE A 41 -2.74 1.22 -6.73
CA PHE A 41 -1.96 0.27 -5.94
C PHE A 41 -2.36 0.38 -4.47
N TYR A 42 -2.90 -0.72 -3.92
CA TYR A 42 -3.16 -0.84 -2.48
C TYR A 42 -1.86 -0.80 -1.68
N LEU A 43 -1.68 0.27 -0.91
CA LEU A 43 -0.51 0.54 -0.07
C LEU A 43 -1.01 1.22 1.22
N PRO A 44 -1.46 0.44 2.21
CA PRO A 44 -2.30 0.97 3.27
C PRO A 44 -1.56 1.89 4.23
N PHE A 45 -2.34 2.77 4.85
CA PHE A 45 -1.91 3.66 5.90
C PHE A 45 -2.94 3.69 7.02
N CYS A 46 -2.49 3.66 8.27
CA CYS A 46 -3.33 3.84 9.42
C CYS A 46 -3.33 5.31 9.82
N ALA A 47 -4.51 5.90 9.99
CA ALA A 47 -4.64 7.26 10.44
C ALA A 47 -5.72 7.38 11.51
N GLU A 48 -5.66 8.44 12.31
CA GLU A 48 -6.71 8.77 13.29
C GLU A 48 -7.74 9.71 12.64
N ASP A 49 -9.02 9.39 12.74
CA ASP A 49 -10.11 10.26 12.28
C ASP A 49 -10.37 11.45 13.23
N GLN A 50 -11.40 12.25 12.95
CA GLN A 50 -11.72 13.44 13.77
C GLN A 50 -12.27 13.06 15.15
N GLU A 51 -12.78 11.85 15.28
CA GLU A 51 -13.37 11.26 16.47
C GLU A 51 -12.35 10.50 17.33
N GLY A 52 -11.10 10.37 16.86
CA GLY A 52 -10.04 9.65 17.56
C GLY A 52 -9.98 8.15 17.28
N ASN A 53 -10.73 7.65 16.29
CA ASN A 53 -10.69 6.24 15.90
C ASN A 53 -9.58 5.98 14.88
N GLN A 54 -8.99 4.79 14.93
CA GLN A 54 -8.03 4.34 13.95
C GLN A 54 -8.73 3.80 12.70
N VAL A 55 -8.42 4.38 11.54
CA VAL A 55 -8.99 4.04 10.25
C VAL A 55 -7.88 3.63 9.28
N THR A 56 -8.07 2.47 8.64
CA THR A 56 -7.18 2.02 7.57
C THR A 56 -7.59 2.65 6.25
N HIS A 57 -6.67 3.38 5.66
CA HIS A 57 -6.79 4.01 4.35
C HIS A 57 -6.04 3.18 3.31
N LYS A 58 -6.57 3.09 2.08
CA LYS A 58 -6.02 2.22 1.03
C LYS A 58 -4.68 2.68 0.48
N ASN A 59 -4.41 3.98 0.60
CA ASN A 59 -3.20 4.61 0.13
C ASN A 59 -2.91 5.90 0.91
N VAL A 60 -1.72 6.47 0.70
CA VAL A 60 -1.26 7.69 1.41
C VAL A 60 -2.17 8.90 1.15
N CYS A 61 -2.74 9.04 -0.05
CA CYS A 61 -3.58 10.18 -0.39
C CYS A 61 -4.92 10.16 0.34
N ASP A 62 -5.42 8.97 0.64
CA ASP A 62 -6.63 8.82 1.45
C ASP A 62 -6.34 9.17 2.93
N ALA A 63 -5.11 8.91 3.41
CA ALA A 63 -4.69 9.14 4.79
C ALA A 63 -4.19 10.57 5.07
N ILE A 64 -3.70 11.28 4.06
CA ILE A 64 -3.01 12.57 4.27
C ILE A 64 -3.92 13.65 4.85
N CYS A 65 -5.23 13.52 4.63
CA CYS A 65 -6.23 14.46 5.12
C CYS A 65 -6.49 14.31 6.63
N SER A 66 -6.07 13.19 7.22
CA SER A 66 -6.18 12.88 8.66
C SER A 66 -5.02 13.48 9.48
N GLY A 67 -4.03 14.09 8.83
CA GLY A 67 -2.91 14.78 9.47
C GLY A 67 -1.82 13.85 10.00
N LYS A 68 -2.13 12.99 10.98
CA LYS A 68 -1.20 11.97 11.51
C LYS A 68 -1.56 10.60 10.97
N PHE A 69 -0.59 9.96 10.32
CA PHE A 69 -0.74 8.62 9.78
C PHE A 69 0.58 7.83 9.83
N THR A 70 0.48 6.51 9.85
CA THR A 70 1.59 5.56 9.79
C THR A 70 1.38 4.60 8.62
N LYS A 71 2.47 4.02 8.12
CA LYS A 71 2.41 3.04 7.03
C LYS A 71 1.87 1.70 7.54
N GLY A 72 1.08 1.01 6.72
CA GLY A 72 0.44 -0.27 7.04
C GLY A 72 -1.02 -0.08 7.45
N SER A 73 -1.79 -1.17 7.52
CA SER A 73 -3.12 -1.16 8.12
C SER A 73 -3.05 -0.95 9.64
N CYS A 74 -4.15 -0.49 10.25
CA CYS A 74 -4.19 -0.25 11.70
C CYS A 74 -4.10 -1.53 12.54
N ASP A 75 -4.54 -2.65 11.99
CA ASP A 75 -4.42 -3.97 12.59
C ASP A 75 -3.08 -4.67 12.26
N GLY A 76 -2.26 -4.06 11.39
CA GLY A 76 -0.97 -4.61 10.96
C GLY A 76 -1.09 -5.88 10.13
N CYS A 77 -2.22 -6.14 9.47
CA CYS A 77 -2.45 -7.37 8.69
C CYS A 77 -1.29 -7.73 7.74
N GLU A 78 -0.64 -6.74 7.12
CA GLU A 78 0.44 -7.01 6.15
C GLU A 78 1.74 -7.54 6.80
N THR A 79 1.88 -7.57 8.13
CA THR A 79 3.11 -8.07 8.80
C THR A 79 3.39 -9.54 8.51
N GLU A 80 2.33 -10.33 8.31
CA GLU A 80 2.43 -11.76 7.99
C GLU A 80 2.57 -12.01 6.49
N CYS A 81 2.42 -10.98 5.66
CA CYS A 81 2.53 -11.10 4.22
C CYS A 81 3.99 -11.15 3.76
N THR A 82 4.29 -12.03 2.81
CA THR A 82 5.59 -12.05 2.15
C THR A 82 5.86 -10.78 1.35
N ALA A 83 7.12 -10.35 1.30
CA ALA A 83 7.59 -9.27 0.45
C ALA A 83 7.70 -9.65 -1.05
N VAL A 84 7.46 -10.92 -1.40
CA VAL A 84 7.48 -11.37 -2.80
C VAL A 84 6.33 -10.72 -3.57
N PHE A 85 6.69 -9.95 -4.59
CA PHE A 85 5.74 -9.29 -5.48
C PHE A 85 5.23 -10.26 -6.55
N MET A 86 3.98 -10.67 -6.39
CA MET A 86 3.26 -11.61 -7.25
C MET A 86 1.83 -11.08 -7.37
N PRO A 87 1.65 -10.05 -8.21
CA PRO A 87 0.49 -9.17 -8.10
C PRO A 87 -0.79 -9.89 -8.49
N VAL A 88 -1.83 -9.60 -7.71
CA VAL A 88 -3.22 -9.92 -8.04
C VAL A 88 -4.00 -8.63 -8.15
N CYS A 89 -5.12 -8.69 -8.85
CA CYS A 89 -5.96 -7.54 -9.09
C CYS A 89 -7.39 -7.84 -8.69
N SER A 90 -8.13 -6.80 -8.32
CA SER A 90 -9.59 -6.88 -8.21
C SER A 90 -10.20 -7.47 -9.49
N LEU A 91 -11.40 -8.05 -9.39
CA LEU A 91 -12.09 -8.63 -10.54
C LEU A 91 -12.26 -7.65 -11.71
N ASP A 92 -12.47 -6.37 -11.40
CA ASP A 92 -12.60 -5.28 -12.38
C ASP A 92 -11.27 -4.76 -12.94
N GLN A 93 -10.14 -5.35 -12.51
CA GLN A 93 -8.79 -5.05 -12.97
C GLN A 93 -8.32 -3.61 -12.64
N ARG A 94 -9.01 -2.87 -11.78
CA ARG A 94 -8.66 -1.47 -11.47
C ARG A 94 -7.74 -1.31 -10.26
N GLN A 95 -7.83 -2.23 -9.30
CA GLN A 95 -7.00 -2.20 -8.09
C GLN A 95 -5.97 -3.34 -8.15
N LEU A 96 -4.74 -3.02 -7.81
CA LEU A 96 -3.59 -3.93 -7.77
C LEU A 96 -3.13 -4.12 -6.33
N PHE A 97 -2.80 -5.36 -6.00
CA PHE A 97 -2.27 -5.77 -4.70
C PHE A 97 -0.90 -6.41 -4.91
N ALA A 98 0.01 -6.26 -3.94
CA ALA A 98 1.38 -6.78 -4.07
C ALA A 98 1.42 -8.31 -4.20
N ASN A 99 0.49 -8.99 -3.52
CA ASN A 99 0.20 -10.42 -3.64
C ASN A 99 -1.20 -10.70 -3.05
N SER A 100 -1.62 -11.97 -3.10
CA SER A 100 -2.92 -12.42 -2.58
C SER A 100 -3.11 -12.15 -1.08
N CYS A 101 -2.05 -12.21 -0.27
CA CYS A 101 -2.13 -11.86 1.15
C CYS A 101 -2.52 -10.38 1.35
N HIS A 102 -1.93 -9.46 0.57
CA HIS A 102 -2.29 -8.04 0.62
C HIS A 102 -3.73 -7.79 0.11
N ALA A 103 -4.23 -8.57 -0.84
CA ALA A 103 -5.63 -8.49 -1.26
C ALA A 103 -6.58 -8.88 -0.11
N LYS A 104 -6.26 -9.95 0.62
CA LYS A 104 -7.01 -10.37 1.81
C LYS A 104 -6.98 -9.31 2.92
N CYS A 105 -5.81 -8.72 3.18
CA CYS A 105 -5.69 -7.62 4.14
C CYS A 105 -6.48 -6.37 3.76
N SER A 106 -6.75 -6.15 2.47
CA SER A 106 -7.64 -5.09 2.03
C SER A 106 -9.14 -5.37 2.25
N GLY A 107 -9.46 -6.58 2.74
CA GLY A 107 -10.82 -7.06 3.00
C GLY A 107 -11.43 -7.92 1.89
N LEU A 108 -10.66 -8.29 0.85
CA LEU A 108 -11.16 -9.13 -0.24
C LEU A 108 -11.08 -10.63 0.08
N GLY A 109 -12.13 -11.36 -0.28
CA GLY A 109 -12.15 -12.83 -0.34
C GLY A 109 -11.31 -13.40 -1.49
N GLU A 110 -11.10 -14.71 -1.48
CA GLU A 110 -10.28 -15.40 -2.50
C GLU A 110 -10.87 -15.34 -3.91
N GLU A 111 -12.20 -15.26 -3.99
CA GLU A 111 -12.99 -15.13 -5.21
C GLU A 111 -13.11 -13.68 -5.71
N GLU A 112 -12.66 -12.69 -4.94
CA GLU A 112 -12.79 -11.27 -5.25
C GLU A 112 -11.52 -10.65 -5.87
N TYR A 113 -10.47 -11.45 -6.03
CA TYR A 113 -9.28 -11.10 -6.80
C TYR A 113 -8.92 -12.19 -7.81
N LYS A 114 -8.24 -11.78 -8.87
CA LYS A 114 -7.75 -12.67 -9.94
C LYS A 114 -6.38 -12.21 -10.42
N ASP A 115 -5.76 -13.02 -11.27
CA ASP A 115 -4.51 -12.64 -11.93
C ASP A 115 -4.69 -11.32 -12.70
N CYS A 116 -3.68 -10.45 -12.62
CA CYS A 116 -3.70 -9.18 -13.33
C CYS A 116 -3.40 -9.38 -14.83
N GLU A 117 -4.31 -8.92 -15.67
CA GLU A 117 -4.18 -8.97 -17.13
C GLU A 117 -3.28 -7.85 -17.65
N GLY A 118 -2.41 -8.16 -18.61
CA GLY A 118 -1.60 -7.14 -19.30
C GLY A 118 -0.53 -6.46 -18.43
N LEU A 119 -0.20 -6.99 -17.25
CA LEU A 119 0.93 -6.48 -16.47
C LEU A 119 2.25 -6.86 -17.14
N ASN A 120 3.09 -5.85 -17.34
CA ASN A 120 4.46 -6.05 -17.79
C ASN A 120 5.42 -5.86 -16.61
N ILE A 121 5.69 -6.94 -15.88
CA ILE A 121 6.59 -6.92 -14.72
C ILE A 121 8.04 -7.10 -15.17
N VAL A 122 8.68 -6.00 -15.56
CA VAL A 122 10.13 -5.99 -15.75
C VAL A 122 10.77 -5.71 -14.39
N ILE A 123 11.44 -6.70 -13.78
CA ILE A 123 12.27 -6.45 -12.59
C ILE A 123 13.56 -5.78 -13.09
N PRO A 124 13.81 -4.49 -12.77
CA PRO A 124 15.05 -3.84 -13.17
C PRO A 124 16.21 -4.41 -12.34
N GLY A 125 16.90 -5.40 -12.89
CA GLY A 125 18.08 -6.04 -12.32
C GLY A 125 18.64 -7.05 -13.31
N LYS A 126 19.93 -6.94 -13.64
CA LYS A 126 20.64 -7.71 -14.67
C LYS A 126 20.84 -9.19 -14.31
N THR A 127 19.77 -9.93 -14.07
CA THR A 127 19.85 -11.39 -13.87
C THR A 127 19.05 -12.05 -14.98
N LYS A 128 19.71 -12.87 -15.80
CA LYS A 128 19.00 -13.78 -16.71
C LYS A 128 18.05 -14.60 -15.85
N LEU A 129 16.75 -14.38 -15.99
CA LEU A 129 15.74 -15.24 -15.42
C LEU A 129 16.06 -16.67 -15.88
N PRO A 130 16.15 -17.65 -14.97
CA PRO A 130 16.07 -19.06 -15.37
C PRO A 130 14.85 -19.22 -16.28
N PRO A 131 14.91 -20.10 -17.29
CA PRO A 131 13.89 -20.19 -18.35
C PRO A 131 12.48 -20.59 -17.87
N ASN A 132 12.27 -20.71 -16.56
CA ASN A 132 11.06 -21.21 -15.96
C ASN A 132 10.42 -20.14 -15.06
N ASN A 133 9.19 -19.73 -15.41
CA ASN A 133 8.38 -18.72 -14.69
C ASN A 133 7.92 -19.18 -13.29
N LEU A 134 8.38 -20.34 -12.81
CA LEU A 134 7.99 -20.95 -11.54
C LEU A 134 8.75 -20.41 -10.32
N LEU A 135 9.80 -19.61 -10.50
CA LEU A 135 10.61 -19.11 -9.38
C LEU A 135 9.81 -18.29 -8.36
N PRO A 136 8.94 -17.34 -8.77
CA PRO A 136 8.15 -16.58 -7.82
C PRO A 136 7.16 -17.47 -7.04
N LYS A 137 6.50 -18.42 -7.72
CA LYS A 137 5.59 -19.39 -7.09
C LYS A 137 6.32 -20.28 -6.08
N ARG A 138 7.56 -20.69 -6.38
CA ARG A 138 8.40 -21.46 -5.45
C ARG A 138 8.77 -20.66 -4.21
N LEU A 139 9.13 -19.38 -4.35
CA LEU A 139 9.46 -18.54 -3.18
C LEU A 139 8.25 -18.29 -2.27
N GLN A 140 7.04 -18.18 -2.84
CA GLN A 140 5.82 -18.10 -2.04
C GLN A 140 5.54 -19.43 -1.32
N ASN A 141 5.64 -20.55 -2.03
CA ASN A 141 5.29 -21.86 -1.49
C ASN A 141 6.34 -22.42 -0.53
N SER A 142 7.62 -22.14 -0.75
CA SER A 142 8.71 -22.57 0.14
C SER A 142 8.60 -21.93 1.52
N ILE A 143 8.04 -20.74 1.63
CA ILE A 143 7.82 -20.08 2.94
C ILE A 143 6.51 -20.58 3.58
N LEU A 144 5.48 -20.87 2.77
CA LEU A 144 4.24 -21.50 3.25
C LEU A 144 4.49 -22.91 3.83
N LYS A 145 5.45 -23.66 3.25
CA LYS A 145 5.90 -24.94 3.80
C LYS A 145 6.63 -24.78 5.14
N ASN A 146 7.46 -23.75 5.29
CA ASN A 146 8.17 -23.51 6.55
C ASN A 146 7.22 -23.13 7.72
N THR A 147 6.01 -22.62 7.45
CA THR A 147 4.98 -22.42 8.48
C THR A 147 4.17 -23.68 8.81
N HIS A 148 4.22 -24.71 7.95
CA HIS A 148 3.53 -25.99 8.17
C HIS A 148 4.45 -27.11 8.69
N GLU A 149 5.78 -26.94 8.64
CA GLU A 149 6.76 -27.93 9.11
C GLU A 149 6.91 -28.04 10.66
N LEU A 150 5.96 -27.53 11.44
CA LEU A 150 5.89 -27.85 12.87
C LEU A 150 4.77 -28.82 13.24
N ASN A 151 3.90 -29.23 12.31
CA ASN A 151 2.91 -30.23 12.62
C ASN A 151 2.71 -31.21 11.45
N GLU A 152 2.82 -32.48 11.81
CA GLU A 152 2.36 -33.66 11.09
C GLU A 152 3.39 -34.30 10.14
N ASP A 153 4.20 -35.15 10.76
CA ASP A 153 4.50 -36.49 10.25
C ASP A 153 3.24 -37.07 9.58
N ASP A 154 3.28 -37.31 8.26
CA ASP A 154 2.72 -38.54 7.69
C ASP A 154 3.19 -38.75 6.25
N LEU A 155 3.58 -39.99 6.01
CA LEU A 155 4.01 -40.55 4.75
C LEU A 155 2.90 -40.47 3.69
N ASP A 156 3.25 -40.21 2.43
CA ASP A 156 3.17 -41.30 1.46
C ASP A 156 4.07 -41.09 0.24
N GLN A 157 4.85 -42.14 -0.05
CA GLN A 157 5.59 -42.32 -1.28
C GLN A 157 4.63 -42.90 -2.33
N SER A 158 4.23 -42.11 -3.32
CA SER A 158 3.80 -42.71 -4.58
C SER A 158 4.03 -41.77 -5.77
N ALA A 159 5.11 -42.03 -6.50
CA ALA A 159 5.16 -41.87 -7.97
C ALA A 159 6.53 -42.31 -8.49
N THR A 160 6.64 -43.55 -8.93
CA THR A 160 7.39 -43.87 -10.15
C THR A 160 6.69 -45.03 -10.87
N ASN A 161 5.85 -44.68 -11.85
CA ASN A 161 5.63 -45.51 -13.03
C ASN A 161 6.30 -44.77 -14.18
N GLU A 162 7.29 -45.38 -14.82
CA GLU A 162 7.51 -45.24 -16.26
C GLU A 162 7.97 -46.61 -16.80
N ASP A 163 7.21 -47.07 -17.79
CA ASP A 163 7.32 -48.31 -18.54
C ASP A 163 8.59 -48.41 -19.39
N GLN A 164 9.05 -49.65 -19.65
CA GLN A 164 9.56 -49.98 -20.99
C GLN A 164 9.45 -51.47 -21.30
N ASP A 165 8.69 -51.74 -22.37
CA ASP A 165 8.47 -53.01 -23.05
C ASP A 165 9.73 -53.62 -23.68
N VAL A 166 9.63 -54.95 -23.88
CA VAL A 166 10.42 -55.92 -24.71
C VAL A 166 11.48 -56.73 -23.96
#